data_AF-A0A0C1R904-F1
#
_entry.id   AF-A0A0C1R904-F1
#
_cell.length_a   1.000
_cell.length_b   1.000
_cell.length_c   1.000
_cell.angle_alpha   90.00
_cell.angle_beta   90.00
_cell.angle_gamma   90.00
#
_symmetry.space_group_name_H-M   'P 1'
#
loop_
_entity.id
_entity.type
_entity.pdbx_description
1 polymer ?
#
loop_
_entity_poly.entity_id
_entity_poly.type
_entity_poly.pdbx_seq_one_letter_code
_entity_poly.pdbx_strand_id
1 'polypeptide(L)'
;MLVSTFEVLLKPQFPKIPGGFDAISRTAIQGYFLTIANVNFFPVTVSLVFTIKFPTDPNDPNERPTSFNEFIDAVDISGQNIFPNNPQATLVPEIVPQNNKARLTFTIPENATSLFVLQPDFIKRPELLKEANFEARGYVEIFLSSLSGSDTATLLVNPEQRGTFFRTLDDNPSGVGLDQVTYNLPVSNGGVFKLSNM
;
A
#
# COMPACT_ATOMS: atom_id res chain seq x y z
N MET A 1 6.86 -14.30 6.57
CA MET A 1 7.70 -14.40 5.34
C MET A 1 7.76 -13.04 4.66
N LEU A 2 8.93 -12.65 4.14
CA LEU A 2 9.10 -11.40 3.40
C LEU A 2 8.46 -11.51 1.99
N VAL A 3 7.56 -10.59 1.65
CA VAL A 3 6.85 -10.56 0.37
C VAL A 3 7.62 -9.74 -0.65
N SER A 4 7.68 -8.43 -0.46
CA SER A 4 8.36 -7.48 -1.34
C SER A 4 8.63 -6.17 -0.61
N THR A 5 9.41 -5.29 -1.24
CA THR A 5 9.37 -3.86 -0.91
C THR A 5 8.05 -3.24 -1.40
N PHE A 6 7.77 -2.02 -0.98
CA PHE A 6 6.70 -1.23 -1.56
C PHE A 6 7.06 0.26 -1.57
N GLU A 7 6.37 1.00 -2.43
CA GLU A 7 6.45 2.45 -2.54
C GLU A 7 5.06 2.99 -2.81
N VAL A 8 4.68 3.98 -2.02
CA VAL A 8 3.44 4.74 -2.15
C VAL A 8 3.86 6.21 -2.22
N LEU A 9 3.50 6.92 -3.28
CA LEU A 9 3.92 8.30 -3.46
C LEU A 9 2.87 9.16 -4.16
N LEU A 10 2.98 10.46 -3.90
CA LEU A 10 2.38 11.54 -4.66
C LEU A 10 3.48 12.58 -4.83
N LYS A 11 4.09 12.64 -6.01
CA LYS A 11 5.31 13.44 -6.23
C LYS A 11 5.50 13.85 -7.69
N PRO A 12 5.99 15.07 -7.97
CA PRO A 12 6.51 15.43 -9.28
C PRO A 12 7.58 14.45 -9.74
N GLN A 13 7.53 14.05 -11.02
CA GLN A 13 8.56 13.23 -11.65
C GLN A 13 9.92 13.93 -11.67
N PHE A 14 9.91 15.26 -11.80
CA PHE A 14 11.12 16.08 -11.81
C PHE A 14 11.16 17.03 -10.62
N PRO A 15 12.35 17.30 -10.05
CA PRO A 15 12.52 18.40 -9.11
C PRO A 15 12.18 19.74 -9.78
N LYS A 16 11.72 20.72 -9.01
CA LYS A 16 11.45 22.08 -9.51
C LYS A 16 12.77 22.75 -9.89
N ILE A 17 13.05 22.90 -11.20
CA ILE A 17 14.26 23.54 -11.71
C ILE A 17 13.88 24.90 -12.35
N PRO A 18 14.48 26.02 -11.90
CA PRO A 18 14.27 27.33 -12.53
C PRO A 18 14.74 27.31 -13.99
N GLY A 19 13.87 27.71 -14.93
CA GLY A 19 14.14 27.65 -16.38
C GLY A 19 13.28 26.63 -17.15
N GLY A 20 12.59 25.73 -16.44
CA GLY A 20 11.36 25.08 -16.88
C GLY A 20 11.50 23.78 -17.68
N PHE A 21 10.97 22.69 -17.13
CA PHE A 21 10.56 21.47 -17.85
C PHE A 21 9.06 21.19 -17.68
N ASP A 22 8.28 22.22 -17.32
CA ASP A 22 6.87 22.08 -16.92
C ASP A 22 6.00 21.44 -18.01
N ALA A 23 6.39 21.60 -19.28
CA ALA A 23 5.70 20.99 -20.42
C ALA A 23 5.78 19.44 -20.44
N ILE A 24 6.82 18.86 -19.84
CA ILE A 24 7.03 17.40 -19.73
C ILE A 24 6.94 16.90 -18.29
N SER A 25 6.82 17.79 -17.31
CA SER A 25 6.67 17.44 -15.91
C SER A 25 5.27 16.89 -15.63
N ARG A 26 5.22 15.83 -14.83
CA ARG A 26 3.97 15.20 -14.39
C ARG A 26 4.09 14.88 -12.91
N THR A 27 2.95 14.88 -12.23
CA THR A 27 2.84 14.38 -10.87
C THR A 27 2.42 12.92 -10.92
N ALA A 28 3.21 12.05 -10.30
CA ALA A 28 2.89 10.64 -10.16
C ALA A 28 2.07 10.42 -8.89
N ILE A 29 0.98 9.66 -9.01
CA ILE A 29 0.30 9.00 -7.90
C ILE A 29 0.57 7.52 -8.03
N GLN A 30 1.20 6.92 -7.04
CA GLN A 30 1.56 5.51 -7.06
C GLN A 30 1.08 4.81 -5.80
N GLY A 31 0.46 3.65 -6.00
CA GLY A 31 0.03 2.74 -4.94
C GLY A 31 0.67 1.37 -5.08
N TYR A 32 0.64 0.63 -3.99
CA TYR A 32 1.08 -0.76 -3.90
C TYR A 32 -0.14 -1.68 -3.92
N PHE A 33 -0.08 -2.72 -4.74
CA PHE A 33 -1.17 -3.67 -4.95
C PHE A 33 -0.64 -5.06 -4.67
N LEU A 34 -1.30 -5.83 -3.82
CA LEU A 34 -0.90 -7.19 -3.48
C LEU A 34 -2.06 -8.14 -3.75
N THR A 35 -1.89 -8.95 -4.78
CA THR A 35 -2.80 -10.06 -5.04
C THR A 35 -2.37 -11.28 -4.23
N ILE A 36 -3.30 -11.93 -3.55
CA ILE A 36 -3.06 -13.13 -2.75
C ILE A 36 -4.13 -14.16 -3.11
N ALA A 37 -3.72 -15.28 -3.71
CA ALA A 37 -4.59 -16.40 -4.00
C ALA A 37 -4.41 -17.50 -2.95
N ASN A 38 -5.53 -17.93 -2.36
CA ASN A 38 -5.59 -19.09 -1.50
C ASN A 38 -5.79 -20.35 -2.37
N VAL A 39 -4.72 -21.13 -2.53
CA VAL A 39 -4.76 -22.38 -3.33
C VAL A 39 -5.10 -23.62 -2.49
N ASN A 40 -5.55 -23.41 -1.24
CA ASN A 40 -5.95 -24.49 -0.33
C ASN A 40 -7.46 -24.72 -0.40
N PHE A 41 -7.90 -25.89 0.08
CA PHE A 41 -9.30 -26.29 0.18
C PHE A 41 -9.97 -25.86 1.50
N PHE A 42 -9.39 -24.89 2.19
CA PHE A 42 -9.92 -24.32 3.43
C PHE A 42 -9.63 -22.81 3.47
N PRO A 43 -10.44 -22.01 4.21
CA PRO A 43 -10.19 -20.58 4.35
C PRO A 43 -8.90 -20.33 5.13
N VAL A 44 -8.09 -19.39 4.64
CA VAL A 44 -6.79 -19.03 5.24
C VAL A 44 -6.87 -17.62 5.81
N THR A 45 -6.62 -17.50 7.12
CA THR A 45 -6.49 -16.20 7.78
C THR A 45 -5.04 -15.79 7.79
N VAL A 46 -4.74 -14.62 7.21
CA VAL A 46 -3.37 -14.07 7.11
C VAL A 46 -3.26 -12.75 7.84
N SER A 47 -2.06 -12.46 8.34
CA SER A 47 -1.68 -11.11 8.76
C SER A 47 -0.63 -10.56 7.80
N LEU A 48 -0.93 -9.43 7.17
CA LEU A 48 0.05 -8.59 6.50
C LEU A 48 0.64 -7.62 7.52
N VAL A 49 1.97 -7.50 7.53
CA VAL A 49 2.70 -6.56 8.38
C VAL A 49 3.54 -5.66 7.48
N PHE A 50 3.19 -4.39 7.45
CA PHE A 50 3.93 -3.36 6.74
C PHE A 50 4.89 -2.70 7.71
N THR A 51 6.14 -2.54 7.30
CA THR A 51 7.14 -1.77 8.05
C THR A 51 7.58 -0.59 7.20
N ILE A 52 7.39 0.64 7.71
CA ILE A 52 7.81 1.88 7.04
C ILE A 52 8.61 2.77 7.95
N LYS A 53 9.63 3.43 7.41
CA LYS A 53 10.24 4.55 8.10
C LYS A 53 9.53 5.83 7.66
N PHE A 54 8.70 6.40 8.54
CA PHE A 54 8.04 7.67 8.23
C PHE A 54 9.08 8.77 7.97
N PRO A 55 8.86 9.61 6.95
CA PRO A 55 9.74 10.74 6.68
C PRO A 55 9.77 11.67 7.89
N THR A 56 10.97 12.11 8.22
CA THR A 56 11.19 13.05 9.31
C THR A 56 11.33 14.45 8.72
N ASP A 57 10.38 15.35 8.96
CA ASP A 57 10.58 16.76 8.59
C ASP A 57 11.82 17.30 9.35
N PRO A 58 12.84 17.80 8.63
CA PRO A 58 14.07 18.31 9.24
C PRO A 58 13.91 19.65 9.95
N ASN A 59 12.86 20.42 9.65
CA ASN A 59 12.56 21.74 10.18
C ASN A 59 11.51 21.72 11.29
N ASP A 60 10.60 20.75 11.31
CA ASP A 60 9.72 20.48 12.45
C ASP A 60 9.66 18.98 12.78
N PRO A 61 10.38 18.51 13.80
CA PRO A 61 10.36 17.11 14.18
C PRO A 61 9.02 16.61 14.73
N ASN A 62 8.07 17.51 15.02
CA ASN A 62 6.75 17.21 15.53
C ASN A 62 5.66 17.25 14.44
N GLU A 63 5.93 17.87 13.28
CA GLU A 63 5.03 17.87 12.12
C GLU A 63 5.32 16.63 11.25
N ARG A 64 4.81 15.48 11.67
CA ARG A 64 4.99 14.21 10.95
C ARG A 64 3.73 13.38 11.05
N PRO A 65 3.42 12.54 10.03
CA PRO A 65 2.56 11.40 10.30
C PRO A 65 3.13 10.60 11.47
N THR A 66 2.36 10.48 12.52
CA THR A 66 2.71 9.65 13.69
C THR A 66 2.16 8.23 13.54
N SER A 67 1.28 8.02 12.55
CA SER A 67 0.61 6.75 12.33
C SER A 67 0.36 6.47 10.84
N PHE A 68 0.16 5.20 10.51
CA PHE A 68 -0.22 4.77 9.16
C PHE A 68 -1.54 5.41 8.71
N ASN A 69 -2.50 5.54 9.63
CA ASN A 69 -3.84 6.07 9.33
C ASN A 69 -3.84 7.58 9.00
N GLU A 70 -2.77 8.29 9.37
CA GLU A 70 -2.55 9.69 8.98
C GLU A 70 -1.86 9.83 7.62
N PHE A 71 -1.35 8.73 7.02
CA PHE A 71 -0.43 8.81 5.89
C PHE A 71 -0.85 7.97 4.69
N ILE A 72 -1.46 6.81 4.92
CA ILE A 72 -1.87 5.87 3.88
C ILE A 72 -3.22 5.25 4.21
N ASP A 73 -3.94 4.87 3.15
CA ASP A 73 -5.17 4.12 3.25
C ASP A 73 -4.99 2.71 2.67
N ALA A 74 -5.82 1.79 3.15
CA ALA A 74 -5.84 0.40 2.69
C ALA A 74 -7.23 0.01 2.19
N VAL A 75 -7.27 -0.71 1.07
CA VAL A 75 -8.49 -1.32 0.54
C VAL A 75 -8.36 -2.85 0.56
N ASP A 76 -9.45 -3.50 0.95
CA ASP A 76 -9.50 -4.91 1.31
C ASP A 76 -10.11 -5.77 0.18
N ILE A 77 -9.99 -7.08 0.37
CA ILE A 77 -10.19 -8.19 -0.56
C ILE A 77 -11.57 -8.32 -1.18
N SER A 78 -12.58 -7.63 -0.66
CA SER A 78 -13.98 -7.75 -1.14
C SER A 78 -14.26 -6.96 -2.42
N GLY A 79 -13.30 -6.19 -2.92
CA GLY A 79 -13.48 -5.29 -4.07
C GLY A 79 -14.44 -4.11 -3.78
N GLN A 80 -14.90 -3.97 -2.53
CA GLN A 80 -15.61 -2.79 -2.04
C GLN A 80 -14.58 -1.79 -1.52
N ASN A 81 -14.64 -0.54 -1.98
CA ASN A 81 -13.83 0.55 -1.43
C ASN A 81 -14.10 0.67 0.08
N ILE A 82 -13.07 0.57 0.91
CA ILE A 82 -13.20 0.74 2.35
C ILE A 82 -13.41 2.22 2.63
N PHE A 83 -14.66 2.61 2.87
CA PHE A 83 -14.96 3.84 3.59
C PHE A 83 -14.91 3.56 5.10
N PRO A 84 -14.73 4.57 5.97
CA PRO A 84 -14.51 4.44 7.43
C PRO A 84 -15.52 3.62 8.26
N ASN A 85 -16.53 2.98 7.64
CA ASN A 85 -17.59 2.22 8.30
C ASN A 85 -17.53 0.70 8.03
N ASN A 86 -16.44 0.14 7.49
CA ASN A 86 -16.25 -1.32 7.42
C ASN A 86 -15.33 -1.81 8.57
N PRO A 87 -15.87 -2.40 9.65
CA PRO A 87 -15.11 -2.77 10.85
C PRO A 87 -14.22 -4.00 10.69
N GLN A 88 -14.24 -4.72 9.56
CA GLN A 88 -13.62 -6.04 9.45
C GLN A 88 -12.14 -6.02 9.00
N ALA A 89 -11.66 -4.93 8.40
CA ALA A 89 -10.30 -4.84 7.85
C ALA A 89 -9.71 -3.43 7.99
N THR A 90 -9.34 -3.05 9.20
CA THR A 90 -8.65 -1.76 9.46
C THR A 90 -7.15 -1.99 9.54
N LEU A 91 -6.34 -1.14 8.90
CA LEU A 91 -4.92 -1.06 9.21
C LEU A 91 -4.78 -0.64 10.68
N VAL A 92 -4.27 -1.53 11.51
CA VAL A 92 -4.02 -1.24 12.92
C VAL A 92 -2.53 -0.99 13.09
N PRO A 93 -2.10 0.27 13.32
CA PRO A 93 -0.73 0.54 13.73
C PRO A 93 -0.45 -0.22 15.02
N GLU A 94 0.67 -0.95 15.08
CA GLU A 94 1.06 -1.60 16.33
C GLU A 94 1.55 -0.52 17.31
N ILE A 95 0.88 -0.39 18.46
CA ILE A 95 1.29 0.51 19.56
C ILE A 95 2.44 -0.16 20.34
N VAL A 96 3.49 -0.54 19.63
CA VAL A 96 4.76 -0.98 20.22
C VAL A 96 5.69 0.21 20.16
N PRO A 97 6.44 0.55 21.23
CA PRO A 97 7.34 1.69 21.18
C PRO A 97 8.27 1.55 19.97
N GLN A 98 8.12 2.46 19.00
CA GLN A 98 9.06 2.75 17.91
C GLN A 98 9.10 1.80 16.70
N ASN A 99 8.25 0.78 16.59
CA ASN A 99 8.46 -0.24 15.55
C ASN A 99 7.97 0.10 14.15
N ASN A 100 7.26 1.22 13.93
CA ASN A 100 7.00 1.70 12.57
C ASN A 100 6.22 0.66 11.72
N LYS A 101 5.36 -0.13 12.38
CA LYS A 101 4.60 -1.23 11.77
C LYS A 101 3.09 -0.98 11.79
N ALA A 102 2.42 -1.45 10.76
CA ALA A 102 0.98 -1.65 10.75
C ALA A 102 0.65 -3.07 10.35
N ARG A 103 -0.38 -3.61 10.99
CA ARG A 103 -0.89 -4.94 10.73
C ARG A 103 -2.29 -4.86 10.15
N LEU A 104 -2.55 -5.70 9.15
CA LEU A 104 -3.89 -6.00 8.66
C LEU A 104 -4.09 -7.50 8.72
N THR A 105 -5.20 -7.95 9.30
CA THR A 105 -5.57 -9.37 9.36
C THR A 105 -6.90 -9.58 8.67
N PHE A 106 -6.96 -10.56 7.78
CA PHE A 106 -8.18 -10.92 7.04
C PHE A 106 -8.15 -12.40 6.63
N THR A 107 -9.33 -12.91 6.27
CA THR A 107 -9.52 -14.30 5.83
C THR A 107 -9.78 -14.34 4.34
N ILE A 108 -9.01 -15.15 3.63
CA ILE A 108 -9.20 -15.45 2.22
C ILE A 108 -9.93 -16.79 2.12
N PRO A 109 -11.15 -16.83 1.54
CA PRO A 109 -11.85 -18.10 1.33
C PRO A 109 -11.03 -19.11 0.54
N GLU A 110 -11.36 -20.40 0.66
CA GLU A 110 -10.76 -21.47 -0.14
C GLU A 110 -10.89 -21.20 -1.64
N ASN A 111 -9.83 -21.48 -2.40
CA ASN A 111 -9.78 -21.26 -3.85
C ASN A 111 -10.11 -19.82 -4.31
N ALA A 112 -10.10 -18.84 -3.41
CA ALA A 112 -10.38 -17.45 -3.72
C ALA A 112 -9.10 -16.63 -3.92
N THR A 113 -9.23 -15.53 -4.63
CA THR A 113 -8.17 -14.54 -4.80
C THR A 113 -8.61 -13.21 -4.21
N SER A 114 -7.69 -12.61 -3.48
CA SER A 114 -7.85 -11.37 -2.74
C SER A 114 -6.94 -10.30 -3.34
N LEU A 115 -7.42 -9.07 -3.41
CA LEU A 115 -6.60 -7.91 -3.76
C LEU A 115 -6.54 -6.97 -2.56
N PHE A 116 -5.33 -6.68 -2.12
CA PHE A 116 -5.06 -5.63 -1.14
C PHE A 116 -4.45 -4.43 -1.86
N VAL A 117 -4.89 -3.22 -1.51
CA VAL A 117 -4.36 -1.98 -2.06
C VAL A 117 -3.87 -1.09 -0.93
N LEU A 118 -2.70 -0.51 -1.10
CA LEU A 118 -2.14 0.52 -0.23
C LEU A 118 -1.85 1.76 -1.06
N GLN A 119 -2.45 2.88 -0.71
CA GLN A 119 -2.37 4.13 -1.48
C GLN A 119 -2.32 5.35 -0.55
N PRO A 120 -1.88 6.53 -1.03
CA PRO A 120 -1.93 7.72 -0.20
C PRO A 120 -3.39 8.08 0.13
N ASP A 121 -3.65 8.54 1.36
CA ASP A 121 -5.00 8.90 1.80
C ASP A 121 -5.31 10.38 1.54
N PHE A 122 -5.90 10.66 0.38
CA PHE A 122 -6.28 12.02 0.01
C PHE A 122 -7.61 12.49 0.63
N ILE A 123 -8.41 11.58 1.20
CA ILE A 123 -9.69 11.91 1.82
C ILE A 123 -9.44 12.49 3.21
N LYS A 124 -8.56 11.84 3.98
CA LYS A 124 -8.17 12.31 5.33
C LYS A 124 -7.12 13.42 5.29
N ARG A 125 -6.30 13.46 4.23
CA ARG A 125 -5.19 14.42 4.08
C ARG A 125 -5.23 15.14 2.72
N PRO A 126 -6.28 15.92 2.43
CA PRO A 126 -6.44 16.60 1.14
C PRO A 126 -5.31 17.60 0.83
N GLU A 127 -4.58 18.09 1.83
CA GLU A 127 -3.41 18.94 1.65
C GLU A 127 -2.24 18.23 0.97
N LEU A 128 -2.15 16.89 1.05
CA LEU A 128 -1.15 16.13 0.31
C LEU A 128 -1.28 16.34 -1.20
N LEU A 129 -2.52 16.44 -1.72
CA LEU A 129 -2.78 16.75 -3.13
C LEU A 129 -2.21 18.12 -3.53
N LYS A 130 -2.27 19.11 -2.64
CA LYS A 130 -1.82 20.49 -2.92
C LYS A 130 -0.30 20.59 -2.93
N GLU A 131 0.36 19.93 -1.99
CA GLU A 131 1.82 19.97 -1.88
C GLU A 131 2.51 19.05 -2.87
N ALA A 132 1.85 17.94 -3.22
CA ALA A 132 2.37 16.88 -4.05
C ALA A 132 3.80 16.46 -3.66
N ASN A 133 4.10 16.36 -2.37
CA ASN A 133 5.43 16.00 -1.88
C ASN A 133 5.35 14.90 -0.83
N PHE A 134 4.72 13.80 -1.22
CA PHE A 134 4.46 12.66 -0.36
C PHE A 134 5.18 11.41 -0.89
N GLU A 135 5.83 10.69 0.02
CA GLU A 135 6.53 9.45 -0.30
C GLU A 135 6.65 8.58 0.95
N ALA A 136 6.19 7.33 0.85
CA ALA A 136 6.32 6.30 1.86
C ALA A 136 6.91 5.03 1.22
N ARG A 137 8.00 4.53 1.81
CA ARG A 137 8.68 3.32 1.34
C ARG A 137 8.91 2.36 2.49
N GLY A 138 8.87 1.08 2.18
CA GLY A 138 9.05 0.04 3.18
C GLY A 138 9.05 -1.35 2.58
N TYR A 139 8.74 -2.32 3.42
CA TYR A 139 8.55 -3.70 3.02
C TYR A 139 7.37 -4.32 3.73
N VAL A 140 6.83 -5.38 3.13
CA VAL A 140 5.69 -6.13 3.65
C VAL A 140 6.06 -7.57 3.90
N GLU A 141 5.58 -8.06 5.04
CA GLU A 141 5.66 -9.45 5.45
C GLU A 141 4.26 -10.04 5.53
N ILE A 142 4.15 -11.33 5.25
CA ILE A 142 2.91 -12.11 5.40
C ILE A 142 3.12 -13.23 6.41
N PHE A 143 2.16 -13.40 7.30
CA PHE A 143 2.13 -14.41 8.34
C PHE A 143 0.82 -15.19 8.26
N LEU A 144 0.90 -16.50 8.53
CA LEU A 144 -0.29 -17.28 8.83
C LEU A 144 -0.79 -16.87 10.21
N SER A 145 -2.10 -16.69 10.35
CA SER A 145 -2.72 -16.42 11.64
C SER A 145 -3.01 -17.74 12.35
N SER A 146 -2.94 -17.74 13.68
CA SER A 146 -3.46 -18.84 14.51
C SER A 146 -4.97 -19.05 14.37
N LEU A 147 -5.69 -18.06 13.81
CA LEU A 147 -7.11 -18.16 13.46
C LEU A 147 -7.36 -18.86 12.12
N SER A 148 -6.32 -19.29 11.42
CA SER A 148 -6.45 -20.07 10.18
C SER A 148 -6.96 -21.47 10.49
N GLY A 149 -7.71 -22.07 9.57
CA GLY A 149 -8.23 -23.45 9.72
C GLY A 149 -7.16 -24.56 9.66
N SER A 150 -5.88 -24.19 9.52
CA SER A 150 -4.73 -25.10 9.46
C SER A 150 -3.46 -24.41 9.95
N ASP A 151 -2.52 -25.19 10.49
CA ASP A 151 -1.18 -24.76 10.90
C ASP A 151 -0.23 -24.51 9.73
N THR A 152 -0.62 -24.90 8.52
CA THR A 152 0.13 -24.64 7.30
C THR A 152 -0.79 -24.18 6.19
N ALA A 153 -0.32 -23.32 5.30
CA ALA A 153 -1.08 -22.87 4.14
C ALA A 153 -0.15 -22.56 2.97
N THR A 154 -0.58 -22.87 1.75
CA THR A 154 0.10 -22.42 0.53
C THR A 154 -0.64 -21.25 -0.09
N LEU A 155 0.05 -20.15 -0.38
CA LEU A 155 -0.50 -18.97 -1.03
C LEU A 155 0.29 -18.66 -2.29
N LEU A 156 -0.37 -18.13 -3.31
CA LEU A 156 0.28 -17.51 -4.45
C LEU A 156 0.13 -15.98 -4.31
N VAL A 157 1.25 -15.26 -4.28
CA VAL A 157 1.30 -13.81 -4.11
C VAL A 157 1.84 -13.14 -5.36
N ASN A 158 1.25 -12.02 -5.75
CA ASN A 158 1.73 -11.14 -6.82
C ASN A 158 1.67 -9.68 -6.36
N PRO A 159 2.79 -9.12 -5.89
CA PRO A 159 2.90 -7.70 -5.58
C PRO A 159 3.19 -6.87 -6.83
N GLU A 160 2.56 -5.72 -6.92
CA GLU A 160 2.62 -4.78 -8.03
C GLU A 160 2.72 -3.35 -7.53
N GLN A 161 3.35 -2.48 -8.31
CA GLN A 161 3.12 -1.03 -8.23
C GLN A 161 2.27 -0.60 -9.41
N ARG A 162 1.31 0.27 -9.13
CA ARG A 162 0.48 0.89 -10.16
C ARG A 162 0.56 2.40 -9.97
N GLY A 163 0.95 3.09 -11.03
CA GLY A 163 1.14 4.53 -11.07
C GLY A 163 0.22 5.17 -12.08
N THR A 164 -0.32 6.33 -11.75
CA THR A 164 -0.99 7.23 -12.69
C THR A 164 -0.24 8.55 -12.71
N PHE A 165 -0.01 9.10 -13.90
CA PHE A 165 0.66 10.37 -14.07
C PHE A 165 -0.35 11.43 -14.48
N PHE A 166 -0.29 12.56 -13.80
CA PHE A 166 -1.16 13.70 -13.98
C PHE A 166 -0.34 14.90 -14.43
N ARG A 167 -0.80 15.60 -15.47
CA ARG A 167 -0.21 16.88 -15.86
C ARG A 167 -0.55 17.99 -14.86
N THR A 168 -1.79 17.97 -14.38
CA THR A 168 -2.33 18.87 -13.35
C THR A 168 -3.21 18.04 -12.43
N LEU A 169 -3.20 18.35 -11.13
CA LEU A 169 -4.09 17.73 -10.14
C LEU A 169 -5.41 18.51 -9.96
N ASP A 170 -5.66 19.50 -10.83
CA ASP A 170 -6.84 20.36 -10.77
C ASP A 170 -8.09 19.67 -11.33
N ASP A 171 -9.28 20.12 -10.90
CA ASP A 171 -10.61 19.56 -11.21
C ASP A 171 -11.05 19.68 -12.69
N ASN A 172 -10.14 19.94 -13.64
CA ASN A 172 -10.48 20.03 -15.06
C ASN A 172 -10.12 18.74 -15.82
N PRO A 173 -11.07 17.80 -16.00
CA PRO A 173 -10.85 16.50 -16.63
C PRO A 173 -10.40 16.58 -18.10
N SER A 174 -10.59 17.73 -18.77
CA SER A 174 -10.25 17.90 -20.19
C SER A 174 -8.75 18.16 -20.46
N GLY A 175 -7.95 18.42 -19.42
CA GLY A 175 -6.50 18.63 -19.49
C GLY A 175 -5.65 17.51 -18.88
N VAL A 176 -6.29 16.47 -18.33
CA VAL A 176 -5.61 15.40 -17.59
C VAL A 176 -5.02 14.42 -18.59
N GLY A 177 -3.76 14.63 -18.97
CA GLY A 177 -2.98 13.63 -19.70
C GLY A 177 -2.74 12.43 -18.80
N LEU A 178 -3.68 11.48 -18.80
CA LEU A 178 -3.66 10.27 -17.99
C LEU A 178 -2.76 9.24 -18.68
N ASP A 179 -1.55 9.07 -18.14
CA ASP A 179 -0.73 7.90 -18.42
C ASP A 179 -0.77 6.98 -17.21
N GLN A 180 -0.83 5.67 -17.45
CA GLN A 180 -0.81 4.66 -16.40
C GLN A 180 0.36 3.70 -16.61
N VAL A 181 0.93 3.22 -15.52
CA VAL A 181 1.97 2.19 -15.52
C VAL A 181 1.66 1.14 -14.48
N THR A 182 1.99 -0.10 -14.78
CA THR A 182 1.96 -1.20 -13.82
C THR A 182 3.17 -2.10 -14.02
N TYR A 183 3.77 -2.53 -12.93
CA TYR A 183 4.87 -3.50 -12.95
C TYR A 183 4.85 -4.37 -11.69
N ASN A 184 5.23 -5.64 -11.89
CA ASN A 184 5.40 -6.59 -10.80
C ASN A 184 6.65 -6.25 -9.98
N LEU A 185 6.58 -6.52 -8.68
CA LEU A 185 7.69 -6.38 -7.77
C LEU A 185 8.40 -7.74 -7.57
N PRO A 186 9.72 -7.75 -7.37
CA PRO A 186 10.44 -8.97 -7.07
C PRO A 186 9.89 -9.65 -5.81
N VAL A 187 9.65 -10.96 -5.93
CA VAL A 187 9.23 -11.85 -4.83
C VAL A 187 10.27 -12.93 -4.63
N SER A 188 10.65 -13.15 -3.37
CA SER A 188 11.75 -14.05 -2.97
C SER A 188 11.59 -15.50 -3.48
N ASN A 189 10.35 -16.00 -3.63
CA ASN A 189 10.05 -17.40 -3.97
C ASN A 189 9.22 -17.56 -5.25
N GLY A 190 9.35 -16.65 -6.21
CA GLY A 190 8.58 -16.72 -7.48
C GLY A 190 7.06 -16.63 -7.29
N GLY A 191 6.61 -16.10 -6.15
CA GLY A 191 5.21 -15.91 -5.80
C GLY A 191 4.58 -17.04 -4.99
N VAL A 192 5.18 -18.23 -4.85
CA VAL A 192 4.57 -19.32 -4.06
C VAL A 192 5.10 -19.30 -2.63
N PHE A 193 4.21 -19.06 -1.67
CA PHE A 193 4.51 -18.91 -0.25
C PHE A 193 3.91 -20.08 0.52
N LYS A 194 4.76 -20.86 1.17
CA LYS A 194 4.34 -21.92 2.11
C LYS A 194 4.51 -21.38 3.53
N LEU A 195 3.39 -21.03 4.14
CA LEU A 195 3.35 -20.48 5.49
C LEU A 195 3.08 -21.58 6.51
N SER A 196 3.62 -21.41 7.71
CA SER A 196 3.33 -22.23 8.87
C SER A 196 3.20 -21.37 10.12
N ASN A 197 2.28 -21.72 11.00
CA ASN A 197 2.27 -21.25 12.38
C ASN A 197 3.42 -21.98 13.09
N MET A 198 4.52 -21.29 13.38
CA MET A 198 5.55 -21.84 14.28
C MET A 198 5.08 -21.78 15.72
#